data_AF-A0A6V7LX73-F1
#
_entry.id   AF-A0A6V7LX73-F1
#
_cell.length_a   1.000
_cell.length_b   1.000
_cell.length_c   1.000
_cell.angle_alpha   90.00
_cell.angle_beta   90.00
_cell.angle_gamma   90.00
#
_symmetry.space_group_name_H-M   'P 1'
#
loop_
_entity.id
_entity.type
_entity.pdbx_description
1 polymer ?
#
loop_
_entity_poly.entity_id
_entity_poly.type
_entity_poly.pdbx_seq_one_letter_code
_entity_poly.pdbx_strand_id
1 'polypeptide(L)' 'LPEEAEPWSNIFQAVQDEKICPQIDPTSKSYVGTEDCLYLNVYTPK' A
#
# COMPACT_ATOMS: atom_id res chain seq x y z
N LEU A 1 -12.02 1.42 -12.29
CA LEU A 1 -10.88 2.30 -12.62
C LEU A 1 -10.35 2.84 -11.30
N PRO A 2 -9.09 3.28 -11.20
CA PRO A 2 -8.67 4.00 -10.00
C PRO A 2 -9.54 5.25 -9.83
N GLU A 3 -9.92 5.52 -8.59
CA GLU A 3 -10.64 6.73 -8.17
C GLU A 3 -9.75 7.52 -7.21
N GLU A 4 -10.01 8.82 -7.08
CA GLU A 4 -9.25 9.65 -6.13
C GLU A 4 -9.51 9.17 -4.70
N ALA A 5 -8.46 9.18 -3.87
CA ALA A 5 -8.62 8.83 -2.46
C ALA A 5 -9.44 9.89 -1.75
N GLU A 6 -10.39 9.45 -0.92
CA GLU A 6 -11.17 10.34 -0.08
C GLU A 6 -10.25 11.18 0.84
N PRO A 7 -10.55 12.47 1.04
CA PRO A 7 -9.79 13.29 1.97
C PRO A 7 -9.97 12.77 3.39
N TRP A 8 -8.91 12.78 4.18
CA TRP A 8 -8.95 12.41 5.59
C TRP A 8 -8.67 13.63 6.48
N SER A 9 -9.34 13.72 7.64
CA SER A 9 -9.22 14.89 8.53
C SER A 9 -8.20 14.71 9.68
N ASN A 10 -7.81 13.47 9.98
CA ASN A 10 -6.93 13.14 11.10
C ASN A 10 -5.48 12.92 10.65
N ILE A 11 -4.55 12.65 11.58
CA ILE A 11 -3.17 12.34 11.22
C ILE A 11 -3.07 10.87 10.79
N PHE A 12 -2.64 10.62 9.55
CA PHE A 12 -2.29 9.28 9.07
C PHE A 12 -0.83 8.95 9.43
N GLN A 13 -0.61 7.88 10.19
CA GLN A 13 0.72 7.46 10.64
C GLN A 13 1.42 6.62 9.56
N ALA A 14 2.09 7.28 8.61
CA ALA A 14 2.85 6.66 7.52
C ALA A 14 4.26 6.21 7.96
N VAL A 15 4.34 5.39 9.01
CA VAL A 15 5.61 4.92 9.61
C VAL A 15 5.92 3.44 9.35
N GLN A 16 5.02 2.74 8.65
CA GLN A 16 5.17 1.34 8.26
C GLN A 16 4.91 1.22 6.76
N ASP A 17 5.53 0.23 6.13
CA ASP A 17 5.21 -0.13 4.76
C ASP A 17 3.79 -0.70 4.70
N GLU A 18 3.01 -0.27 3.71
CA GLU A 18 1.67 -0.81 3.49
C GLU A 18 1.66 -2.05 2.59
N LYS A 19 0.49 -2.69 2.56
CA LYS A 19 0.25 -3.96 1.86
C LYS A 19 0.40 -3.83 0.34
N ILE A 20 0.94 -4.89 -0.25
CA ILE A 20 1.03 -5.07 -1.71
C ILE A 20 -0.31 -5.50 -2.31
N CYS A 21 -0.49 -5.24 -3.60
CA CYS A 21 -1.63 -5.73 -4.36
C CYS A 21 -1.63 -7.26 -4.50
N PRO A 22 -2.82 -7.87 -4.72
CA PRO A 22 -2.96 -9.31 -4.76
C PRO A 22 -2.12 -9.90 -5.89
N GLN A 23 -1.25 -10.84 -5.55
CA GLN A 23 -0.38 -11.49 -6.50
C GLN A 23 0.04 -12.87 -5.99
N ILE A 24 0.58 -13.70 -6.89
CA ILE A 24 1.21 -14.96 -6.50
C ILE A 24 2.66 -14.65 -6.15
N ASP A 25 3.03 -14.87 -4.90
CA ASP A 25 4.40 -14.69 -4.45
C ASP A 25 5.34 -15.66 -5.19
N PRO A 26 6.40 -15.16 -5.86
CA PRO A 26 7.24 -15.99 -6.71
C PRO A 26 8.03 -17.04 -5.93
N THR A 27 8.29 -16.82 -4.64
CA THR A 27 9.09 -17.71 -3.79
C THR A 27 8.23 -18.84 -3.21
N SER A 28 7.15 -18.48 -2.50
CA SER A 28 6.26 -19.40 -1.80
C SER A 28 5.19 -20.02 -2.70
N LYS A 29 4.97 -19.46 -3.90
CA LYS A 29 3.87 -19.83 -4.82
C LYS A 29 2.47 -19.69 -4.21
N SER A 30 2.35 -18.93 -3.12
CA SER A 30 1.09 -18.67 -2.44
C SER A 30 0.48 -17.34 -2.89
N TYR A 31 -0.84 -17.21 -2.75
CA TYR A 31 -1.53 -15.94 -2.95
C TYR A 31 -1.26 -15.02 -1.75
N VAL A 32 -0.78 -13.81 -2.02
CA VAL A 32 -0.44 -12.79 -1.01
C VAL A 32 -1.00 -11.42 -1.41
N GLY A 33 -1.06 -10.49 -0.45
CA GLY A 33 -1.53 -9.12 -0.67
C GLY A 33 -3.01 -8.90 -0.35
N THR A 34 -3.51 -7.71 -0.65
CA THR A 34 -4.91 -7.30 -0.43
C THR A 34 -5.39 -6.37 -1.54
N GLU A 35 -6.70 -6.20 -1.72
CA GLU A 35 -7.27 -5.28 -2.72
C GLU A 35 -7.10 -3.81 -2.33
N ASP A 36 -7.05 -3.50 -1.03
CA ASP A 36 -6.72 -2.18 -0.51
C ASP A 36 -5.20 -2.00 -0.49
N CYS A 37 -4.61 -1.70 -1.66
CA CYS A 37 -3.17 -1.73 -1.89
C CYS A 37 -2.59 -0.51 -2.61
N LEU A 38 -3.40 0.51 -2.91
CA LEU A 38 -2.98 1.68 -3.68
C LEU A 38 -2.29 2.71 -2.78
N TYR A 39 -1.12 2.34 -2.24
CA TYR A 39 -0.29 3.19 -1.38
C TYR A 39 1.04 3.53 -2.04
N LEU A 40 1.65 4.62 -1.57
CA LEU A 40 2.98 5.05 -1.98
C LEU A 40 3.84 5.35 -0.76
N ASN A 41 5.16 5.22 -0.94
CA ASN A 41 6.15 5.58 0.06
C ASN A 41 6.99 6.76 -0.44
N VAL A 42 7.25 7.75 0.42
CA VAL A 42 8.02 8.95 0.09
C VAL A 42 9.33 8.97 0.89
N TYR A 43 10.45 9.19 0.22
CA TYR A 43 11.78 9.27 0.84
C TYR A 43 12.44 10.62 0.50
N THR A 44 13.05 11.25 1.49
CA THR A 44 13.79 12.52 1.35
C THR A 44 15.10 12.44 2.12
N PRO A 45 16.18 13.11 1.67
CA PRO A 45 17.32 13.39 2.53
C PRO A 45 16.91 14.12 3.81
N LYS A 46 17.78 14.08 4.81
CA LYS A 46 17.64 14.91 6.01
C LYS A 46 17.98 16.36 5.73
#